data_AF-A0A3B8TQF3-F1
#
_entry.id   AF-A0A3B8TQF3-F1
#
_cell.length_a   1.000
_cell.length_b   1.000
_cell.length_c   1.000
_cell.angle_alpha   90.00
_cell.angle_beta   90.00
_cell.angle_gamma   90.00
#
_symmetry.space_group_name_H-M   'P 1'
#
loop_
_entity.id
_entity.type
_entity.pdbx_description
1 polymer ?
#
loop_
_entity_poly.entity_id
_entity_poly.type
_entity_poly.pdbx_seq_one_letter_code
_entity_poly.pdbx_strand_id
1 'polypeptide(L)'
;MQSCFSRITLILFLGVFTTLNGSSQSLSSVIDSWQKKSTFHGATIGLSVRDLSNDALIYDYNGASNLCPASSLKTITTGMALEELGSSFTYETTLSLTIEGGDTCLVLRGNGDPTLGSMRFTHQANGQEVLYNLLDDLLLTTEASAIQRIYLDPGEWTFDPVPVDYGHEDLGQYYGAVAHSVNLNENVLRTYLKREKNFDAPWSLELVPNIEAQFDTIIYEVADASTSSLAIHYPVGSKALYVHGNMKHGHWRMRVESALHHPEFAALSILQDKLRAMGNESVRLGDLFDQDRHLLIQESIHESPKLFDIAKQTNTWSVNVFADALMKTMLMKAGLTNPQELLESYARNHGFEGLRCRIMDGSGLSRSNIISANQMTQLINHFAQNQANSTFQRSLAVLGRAGTLEELVPQTSPAVGRVYAKSGGLTGVLSYTGIVQTNRGKWLSFSLIINNHVNSNANLRLYLDRFFETLIAL
;
A
#
# COMPACT_ATOMS: atom_id res chain seq x y z
N MET A 1 -71.91 -65.26 -14.49
CA MET A 1 -70.65 -65.22 -15.26
C MET A 1 -70.72 -64.08 -16.25
N GLN A 2 -70.07 -62.95 -15.97
CA GLN A 2 -69.57 -62.03 -17.00
C GLN A 2 -68.60 -61.03 -16.35
N SER A 3 -67.34 -61.19 -16.72
CA SER A 3 -66.16 -60.43 -16.33
C SER A 3 -66.16 -59.02 -16.92
N CYS A 4 -65.97 -57.99 -16.09
CA CYS A 4 -64.77 -57.15 -16.01
C CYS A 4 -64.05 -56.85 -17.34
N PHE A 5 -64.14 -55.60 -17.81
CA PHE A 5 -63.03 -54.88 -18.45
C PHE A 5 -63.21 -53.36 -18.25
N SER A 6 -62.43 -52.81 -17.31
CA SER A 6 -62.20 -51.36 -17.19
C SER A 6 -61.10 -50.98 -18.18
N ARG A 7 -61.34 -49.98 -19.04
CA ARG A 7 -60.34 -49.42 -19.94
C ARG A 7 -59.42 -48.49 -19.15
N ILE A 8 -58.19 -48.94 -18.88
CA ILE A 8 -57.10 -48.10 -18.40
C ILE A 8 -56.47 -47.42 -19.61
N THR A 9 -56.61 -46.10 -19.71
CA THR A 9 -55.88 -45.27 -20.67
C THR A 9 -54.48 -45.03 -20.12
N LEU A 10 -53.47 -45.67 -20.73
CA LEU A 10 -52.07 -45.50 -20.41
C LEU A 10 -51.56 -44.20 -21.08
N ILE A 11 -51.44 -43.11 -20.32
CA ILE A 11 -50.77 -41.88 -20.78
C ILE A 11 -49.27 -42.10 -20.61
N LEU A 12 -48.56 -42.34 -21.71
CA LEU A 12 -47.09 -42.30 -21.75
C LEU A 12 -46.64 -40.84 -21.57
N PHE A 13 -46.17 -40.50 -20.38
CA PHE A 13 -45.35 -39.30 -20.18
C PHE A 13 -43.97 -39.57 -20.79
N LEU A 14 -43.74 -39.07 -22.00
CA LEU A 14 -42.39 -38.92 -22.54
C LEU A 14 -41.69 -37.82 -21.73
N GLY A 15 -40.95 -38.23 -20.69
CA GLY A 15 -40.05 -37.34 -19.97
C GLY A 15 -38.91 -36.92 -20.90
N VAL A 16 -39.04 -35.73 -21.50
CA VAL A 16 -37.90 -35.06 -22.12
C VAL A 16 -36.99 -34.61 -20.99
N PHE A 17 -36.00 -35.43 -20.65
CA PHE A 17 -34.85 -34.99 -19.88
C PHE A 17 -34.05 -34.03 -20.77
N THR A 18 -34.38 -32.74 -20.73
CA THR A 18 -33.45 -31.69 -21.12
C THR A 18 -32.30 -31.71 -20.13
N THR A 19 -31.21 -32.39 -20.49
CA THR A 19 -29.92 -32.12 -19.88
C THR A 19 -29.59 -30.65 -20.15
N LEU A 20 -29.82 -29.79 -19.16
CA LEU A 20 -29.24 -28.45 -19.12
C LEU A 20 -27.72 -28.64 -19.02
N ASN A 21 -27.06 -28.81 -20.17
CA ASN A 21 -25.64 -28.56 -20.29
C ASN A 21 -25.45 -27.05 -20.13
N GLY A 22 -25.40 -26.59 -18.88
CA GLY A 22 -24.81 -25.30 -18.58
C GLY A 22 -23.37 -25.36 -19.06
N SER A 23 -23.09 -24.77 -20.23
CA SER A 23 -21.74 -24.65 -20.74
C SER A 23 -20.96 -23.84 -19.72
N SER A 24 -20.14 -24.49 -18.90
CA SER A 24 -19.13 -23.81 -18.10
C SER A 24 -18.29 -22.99 -19.08
N GLN A 25 -18.36 -21.66 -18.94
CA GLN A 25 -17.61 -20.77 -19.80
C GLN A 25 -16.13 -20.92 -19.47
N SER A 26 -15.29 -20.97 -20.52
CA SER A 26 -13.83 -21.03 -20.34
C SER A 26 -13.26 -19.63 -20.15
N LEU A 27 -12.06 -19.54 -19.55
CA LEU A 27 -11.30 -18.29 -19.48
C LEU A 27 -11.10 -17.67 -20.87
N SER A 28 -10.87 -18.48 -21.91
CA SER A 28 -10.79 -18.00 -23.30
C SER A 28 -12.05 -17.25 -23.72
N SER A 29 -13.23 -17.78 -23.40
CA SER A 29 -14.49 -17.13 -23.77
C SER A 29 -14.72 -15.79 -23.04
N VAL A 30 -14.18 -15.64 -21.82
CA VAL A 30 -14.21 -14.37 -21.08
C VAL A 30 -13.32 -13.34 -21.77
N ILE A 31 -12.09 -13.70 -22.10
CA ILE A 31 -11.14 -12.81 -22.77
C ILE A 31 -11.65 -12.42 -24.17
N ASP A 32 -12.13 -13.38 -24.97
CA ASP A 32 -12.72 -13.12 -26.29
C ASP A 32 -13.92 -12.17 -26.18
N SER A 33 -14.70 -12.27 -25.11
CA SER A 33 -15.81 -11.35 -24.85
C SER A 33 -15.33 -9.95 -24.49
N TRP A 34 -14.20 -9.80 -23.79
CA TRP A 34 -13.65 -8.49 -23.45
C TRP A 34 -13.14 -7.78 -24.70
N GLN A 35 -12.41 -8.48 -25.57
CA GLN A 35 -11.86 -7.89 -26.80
C GLN A 35 -12.91 -7.31 -27.75
N LYS A 36 -14.14 -7.84 -27.74
CA LYS A 36 -15.25 -7.35 -28.57
C LYS A 36 -15.91 -6.09 -28.02
N LYS A 37 -15.59 -5.68 -26.79
CA LYS A 37 -16.20 -4.53 -26.12
C LYS A 37 -15.36 -3.29 -26.33
N SER A 38 -16.02 -2.17 -26.64
CA SER A 38 -15.37 -0.85 -26.75
C SER A 38 -14.58 -0.48 -25.48
N THR A 39 -15.00 -0.96 -24.30
CA THR A 39 -14.30 -0.77 -23.03
C THR A 39 -12.84 -1.25 -23.05
N PHE A 40 -12.53 -2.31 -23.81
CA PHE A 40 -11.19 -2.91 -23.91
C PHE A 40 -10.49 -2.61 -25.25
N HIS A 41 -11.05 -1.74 -26.10
CA HIS A 41 -10.41 -1.39 -27.36
C HIS A 41 -9.03 -0.77 -27.09
N GLY A 42 -7.98 -1.33 -27.71
CA GLY A 42 -6.59 -0.89 -27.54
C GLY A 42 -5.91 -1.41 -26.27
N ALA A 43 -6.65 -2.09 -25.40
CA ALA A 43 -6.08 -2.68 -24.20
C ALA A 43 -5.21 -3.91 -24.54
N THR A 44 -4.10 -4.05 -23.83
CA THR A 44 -3.28 -5.26 -23.84
C THR A 44 -3.59 -6.05 -22.58
N ILE A 45 -4.01 -7.31 -22.74
CA ILE A 45 -4.33 -8.20 -21.62
C ILE A 45 -3.24 -9.27 -21.54
N GLY A 46 -2.69 -9.49 -20.35
CA GLY A 46 -1.89 -10.65 -19.98
C GLY A 46 -2.58 -11.39 -18.85
N LEU A 47 -2.76 -12.71 -19.00
CA LEU A 47 -3.36 -13.57 -17.99
C LEU A 47 -2.58 -14.87 -17.89
N SER A 48 -2.17 -15.22 -16.69
CA SER A 48 -1.58 -16.51 -16.34
C SER A 48 -2.35 -17.15 -15.21
N VAL A 49 -2.54 -18.47 -15.26
CA VAL A 49 -3.07 -19.29 -14.17
C VAL A 49 -2.21 -20.54 -14.03
N ARG A 50 -1.75 -20.84 -12.81
CA ARG A 50 -0.93 -22.02 -12.50
C ARG A 50 -1.54 -22.84 -11.38
N ASP A 51 -1.34 -24.15 -11.41
CA ASP A 51 -1.64 -25.02 -10.29
C ASP A 51 -0.64 -24.74 -9.16
N LEU A 52 -1.16 -24.47 -7.96
CA LEU A 52 -0.33 -24.11 -6.82
C LEU A 52 0.52 -25.29 -6.32
N SER A 53 0.11 -26.55 -6.59
CA SER A 53 0.76 -27.73 -6.03
C SER A 53 2.02 -28.18 -6.76
N ASN A 54 2.13 -27.85 -8.06
CA ASN A 54 3.19 -28.37 -8.93
C ASN A 54 3.69 -27.35 -9.96
N ASP A 55 3.29 -26.08 -9.83
CA ASP A 55 3.62 -24.98 -10.73
C ASP A 55 3.20 -25.15 -12.21
N ALA A 56 2.35 -26.13 -12.53
CA ALA A 56 1.92 -26.37 -13.90
C ALA A 56 1.08 -25.19 -14.43
N LEU A 57 1.44 -24.68 -15.62
CA LEU A 57 0.68 -23.64 -16.31
C LEU A 57 -0.64 -24.21 -16.82
N ILE A 58 -1.75 -23.78 -16.22
CA ILE A 58 -3.12 -24.24 -16.52
C ILE A 58 -3.75 -23.40 -17.62
N TYR A 59 -3.46 -22.10 -17.62
CA TYR A 59 -3.97 -21.17 -18.62
C TYR A 59 -2.96 -20.07 -18.90
N ASP A 60 -2.76 -19.76 -20.17
CA ASP A 60 -1.94 -18.65 -20.64
C ASP A 60 -2.73 -17.88 -21.71
N TYR A 61 -2.83 -16.57 -21.50
CA TYR A 61 -3.23 -15.63 -22.53
C TYR A 61 -2.26 -14.47 -22.53
N ASN A 62 -1.37 -14.43 -23.53
CA ASN A 62 -0.34 -13.39 -23.65
C ASN A 62 0.50 -13.27 -22.35
N GLY A 63 0.69 -14.40 -21.65
CA GLY A 63 1.24 -14.44 -20.29
C GLY A 63 2.71 -14.04 -20.22
N ALA A 64 3.43 -14.12 -21.34
CA ALA A 64 4.85 -13.77 -21.46
C ALA A 64 5.11 -12.29 -21.79
N SER A 65 4.08 -11.50 -22.09
CA SER A 65 4.25 -10.07 -22.38
C SER A 65 4.56 -9.29 -21.11
N ASN A 66 5.60 -8.46 -21.18
CA ASN A 66 5.95 -7.54 -20.10
C ASN A 66 4.98 -6.36 -20.06
N LEU A 67 4.24 -6.26 -18.97
CA LEU A 67 3.21 -5.25 -18.76
C LEU A 67 3.46 -4.55 -17.43
N CYS A 68 2.98 -3.31 -17.30
CA CYS A 68 3.03 -2.58 -16.04
C CYS A 68 2.07 -3.23 -15.03
N PRO A 69 2.56 -3.77 -13.90
CA PRO A 69 1.74 -4.49 -12.94
C PRO A 69 0.97 -3.55 -12.00
N ALA A 70 1.30 -2.25 -11.97
CA ALA A 70 0.86 -1.34 -10.91
C ALA A 70 1.08 -1.95 -9.50
N SER A 71 0.20 -1.66 -8.53
CA SER A 71 0.31 -2.18 -7.17
C SER A 71 0.18 -3.71 -7.01
N SER A 72 -0.06 -4.49 -8.07
CA SER A 72 0.15 -5.95 -7.99
C SER A 72 1.63 -6.28 -7.72
N LEU A 73 2.58 -5.39 -8.06
CA LEU A 73 4.00 -5.56 -7.74
C LEU A 73 4.27 -5.75 -6.25
N LYS A 74 3.44 -5.15 -5.37
CA LYS A 74 3.57 -5.31 -3.92
C LYS A 74 3.51 -6.76 -3.44
N THR A 75 2.93 -7.66 -4.24
CA THR A 75 2.96 -9.09 -3.94
C THR A 75 4.37 -9.67 -3.99
N ILE A 76 5.22 -9.18 -4.89
CA ILE A 76 6.65 -9.55 -4.96
C ILE A 76 7.38 -8.94 -3.76
N THR A 77 7.21 -7.63 -3.53
CA THR A 77 7.87 -6.93 -2.43
C THR A 77 7.53 -7.52 -1.07
N THR A 78 6.25 -7.78 -0.80
CA THR A 78 5.82 -8.39 0.47
C THR A 78 6.16 -9.87 0.57
N GLY A 79 6.12 -10.61 -0.54
CA GLY A 79 6.56 -12.02 -0.59
C GLY A 79 8.04 -12.16 -0.23
N MET A 80 8.90 -11.41 -0.91
CA MET A 80 10.35 -11.37 -0.62
C MET A 80 10.61 -10.91 0.81
N ALA A 81 9.96 -9.83 1.28
CA ALA A 81 10.19 -9.32 2.63
C ALA A 81 9.80 -10.36 3.71
N LEU A 82 8.70 -11.09 3.53
CA LEU A 82 8.27 -12.12 4.47
C LEU A 82 9.24 -13.31 4.55
N GLU A 83 9.91 -13.65 3.45
CA GLU A 83 10.93 -14.72 3.41
C GLU A 83 12.30 -14.26 3.92
N GLU A 84 12.79 -13.10 3.46
CA GLU A 84 14.14 -12.59 3.74
C GLU A 84 14.26 -11.97 5.14
N LEU A 85 13.24 -11.22 5.60
CA LEU A 85 13.26 -10.56 6.90
C LEU A 85 12.60 -11.41 8.00
N GLY A 86 11.64 -12.24 7.61
CA GLY A 86 10.83 -13.07 8.51
C GLY A 86 9.61 -12.34 9.06
N SER A 87 8.51 -13.09 9.23
CA SER A 87 7.20 -12.55 9.61
C SER A 87 7.13 -11.87 10.98
N SER A 88 8.09 -12.16 11.87
CA SER A 88 8.23 -11.55 13.19
C SER A 88 9.14 -10.34 13.25
N PHE A 89 9.76 -9.95 12.12
CA PHE A 89 10.60 -8.76 12.06
C PHE A 89 9.84 -7.52 12.52
N THR A 90 10.50 -6.67 13.29
CA THR A 90 10.03 -5.36 13.74
C THR A 90 11.08 -4.32 13.36
N TYR A 91 10.63 -3.09 13.12
CA TYR A 91 11.49 -1.94 13.03
C TYR A 91 11.66 -1.30 14.41
N GLU A 92 12.76 -0.60 14.59
CA GLU A 92 13.03 0.22 15.76
C GLU A 92 13.19 1.68 15.35
N THR A 93 12.52 2.57 16.07
CA THR A 93 12.78 4.02 16.06
C THR A 93 13.29 4.39 17.44
N THR A 94 14.44 5.05 17.52
CA THR A 94 15.07 5.35 18.80
C THR A 94 15.24 6.85 19.01
N LEU A 95 15.06 7.27 20.25
CA LEU A 95 15.43 8.60 20.71
C LEU A 95 16.49 8.42 21.79
N SER A 96 17.68 8.96 21.52
CA SER A 96 18.84 8.84 22.39
C SER A 96 19.16 10.17 23.06
N LEU A 97 19.46 10.12 24.35
CA LEU A 97 20.10 11.21 25.09
C LEU A 97 21.61 11.03 25.00
N THR A 98 22.31 12.05 24.54
CA THR A 98 23.75 12.02 24.29
C THR A 98 24.45 13.26 24.84
N ILE A 99 25.78 13.22 24.98
CA ILE A 99 26.61 14.39 25.25
C ILE A 99 27.52 14.65 24.04
N GLU A 100 27.52 15.88 23.54
CA GLU A 100 28.44 16.37 22.51
C GLU A 100 29.11 17.66 23.01
N GLY A 101 30.44 17.67 23.19
CA GLY A 101 31.16 18.87 23.59
C GLY A 101 30.75 19.47 24.95
N GLY A 102 30.08 18.68 25.80
CA GLY A 102 29.50 19.13 27.08
C GLY A 102 28.02 19.52 27.01
N ASP A 103 27.44 19.62 25.81
CA ASP A 103 26.02 19.87 25.60
C ASP A 103 25.23 18.55 25.65
N THR A 104 24.11 18.54 26.36
CA THR A 104 23.15 17.45 26.36
C THR A 104 22.25 17.55 25.13
N CYS A 105 22.22 16.48 24.34
CA CYS A 105 21.63 16.45 23.03
C CYS A 105 20.66 15.28 22.89
N LEU A 106 19.56 15.48 22.19
CA LEU A 106 18.72 14.40 21.69
C LEU A 106 19.18 13.97 20.30
N VAL A 107 19.12 12.68 20.02
CA VAL A 107 19.39 12.11 18.70
C VAL A 107 18.21 11.21 18.34
N LEU A 108 17.42 11.60 17.34
CA LEU A 108 16.36 10.78 16.77
C LEU A 108 16.95 9.92 15.65
N ARG A 109 16.91 8.60 15.81
CA ARG A 109 17.33 7.65 14.78
C ARG A 109 16.13 6.87 14.26
N GLY A 110 15.94 6.91 12.94
CA GLY A 110 14.94 6.10 12.26
C GLY A 110 15.58 4.99 11.43
N ASN A 111 15.20 3.74 11.66
CA ASN A 111 15.63 2.61 10.83
C ASN A 111 14.59 2.23 9.76
N GLY A 112 13.74 3.18 9.37
CA GLY A 112 12.79 3.02 8.27
C GLY A 112 11.45 2.42 8.63
N ASP A 113 11.07 2.44 9.91
CA ASP A 113 9.72 2.04 10.34
C ASP A 113 8.66 2.82 9.53
N PRO A 114 7.88 2.15 8.66
CA PRO A 114 6.86 2.85 7.87
C PRO A 114 5.58 3.13 8.68
N THR A 115 5.51 2.63 9.93
CA THR A 115 4.28 2.57 10.73
C THR A 115 4.27 3.54 11.91
N LEU A 116 5.31 4.35 12.11
CA LEU A 116 5.39 5.29 13.23
C LEU A 116 4.19 6.26 13.21
N GLY A 117 3.23 6.02 14.11
CA GLY A 117 1.98 6.78 14.17
C GLY A 117 0.93 6.44 13.10
N SER A 118 1.08 5.33 12.37
CA SER A 118 0.11 4.93 11.34
C SER A 118 -1.25 4.59 11.93
N MET A 119 -2.27 5.26 11.40
CA MET A 119 -3.66 5.05 11.80
C MET A 119 -4.18 3.63 11.52
N ARG A 120 -3.45 2.82 10.75
CA ARG A 120 -3.82 1.42 10.44
C ARG A 120 -3.65 0.48 11.63
N PHE A 121 -2.85 0.87 12.61
CA PHE A 121 -2.57 0.07 13.80
C PHE A 121 -3.17 0.70 15.07
N THR A 122 -3.30 2.02 15.10
CA THR A 122 -3.76 2.77 16.27
C THR A 122 -5.17 3.36 16.11
N HIS A 123 -5.83 3.18 14.95
CA HIS A 123 -7.12 3.78 14.56
C HIS A 123 -7.13 5.31 14.44
N GLN A 124 -6.01 5.98 14.71
CA GLN A 124 -5.83 7.43 14.59
C GLN A 124 -4.38 7.75 14.21
N ALA A 125 -4.13 8.80 13.44
CA ALA A 125 -2.76 9.21 13.16
C ALA A 125 -2.16 9.85 14.43
N ASN A 126 -1.22 9.18 15.09
CA ASN A 126 -0.73 9.56 16.41
C ASN A 126 0.80 9.59 16.52
N GLY A 127 1.52 9.80 15.41
CA GLY A 127 2.98 9.83 15.42
C GLY A 127 3.58 10.87 16.38
N GLN A 128 2.89 12.00 16.58
CA GLN A 128 3.25 12.98 17.59
C GLN A 128 3.22 12.40 19.01
N GLU A 129 2.21 11.60 19.35
CA GLU A 129 2.11 10.92 20.64
C GLU A 129 3.25 9.92 20.83
N VAL A 130 3.62 9.18 19.77
CA VAL A 130 4.75 8.24 19.83
C VAL A 130 6.07 8.96 20.12
N LEU A 131 6.33 10.08 19.41
CA LEU A 131 7.51 10.91 19.66
C LEU A 131 7.49 11.52 21.07
N TYR A 132 6.30 11.87 21.56
CA TYR A 132 6.12 12.40 22.90
C TYR A 132 6.45 11.36 23.97
N ASN A 133 6.01 10.11 23.80
CA ASN A 133 6.30 9.02 24.72
C ASN A 133 7.80 8.70 24.77
N LEU A 134 8.45 8.62 23.60
CA LEU A 134 9.92 8.45 23.50
C LEU A 134 10.66 9.55 24.29
N LEU A 135 10.23 10.80 24.17
CA LEU A 135 10.81 11.91 24.92
C LEU A 135 10.52 11.80 26.42
N ASP A 136 9.28 11.52 26.81
CA ASP A 136 8.88 11.43 28.22
C ASP A 136 9.67 10.36 28.97
N ASP A 137 9.98 9.23 28.34
CA ASP A 137 10.82 8.17 28.92
C ASP A 137 12.24 8.66 29.24
N LEU A 138 12.83 9.51 28.40
CA LEU A 138 14.14 10.11 28.64
C LEU A 138 14.08 11.20 29.73
N LEU A 139 12.96 11.92 29.80
CA LEU A 139 12.76 12.99 30.79
C LEU A 139 12.49 12.47 32.21
N LEU A 140 12.34 11.17 32.41
CA LEU A 140 12.29 10.56 33.75
C LEU A 140 13.59 10.75 34.55
N THR A 141 14.71 10.95 33.86
CA THR A 141 16.05 11.03 34.46
C THR A 141 16.77 12.34 34.13
N THR A 142 16.18 13.17 33.27
CA THR A 142 16.81 14.38 32.72
C THR A 142 15.79 15.53 32.65
N GLU A 143 16.22 16.72 33.03
CA GLU A 143 15.37 17.92 32.93
C GLU A 143 15.23 18.38 31.47
N ALA A 144 14.02 18.73 31.05
CA ALA A 144 13.77 19.21 29.69
C ALA A 144 14.61 20.46 29.34
N SER A 145 14.87 21.33 30.32
CA SER A 145 15.70 22.54 30.20
C SER A 145 17.18 22.25 29.98
N ALA A 146 17.63 21.02 30.27
CA ALA A 146 19.02 20.60 30.08
C ALA A 146 19.33 20.24 28.62
N ILE A 147 18.34 20.08 27.74
CA ILE A 147 18.57 19.65 26.34
C ILE A 147 18.91 20.87 25.47
N GLN A 148 20.10 20.94 24.89
CA GLN A 148 20.50 22.07 24.03
C GLN A 148 20.17 21.86 22.55
N ARG A 149 20.35 20.63 22.04
CA ARG A 149 20.20 20.33 20.60
C ARG A 149 19.43 19.04 20.34
N ILE A 150 18.80 18.96 19.17
CA ILE A 150 18.15 17.75 18.64
C ILE A 150 18.75 17.44 17.26
N TYR A 151 19.28 16.24 17.10
CA TYR A 151 19.87 15.74 15.87
C TYR A 151 19.00 14.66 15.22
N LEU A 152 19.09 14.56 13.90
CA LEU A 152 18.62 13.40 13.14
C LEU A 152 19.81 12.51 12.80
N ASP A 153 19.74 11.26 13.21
CA ASP A 153 20.59 10.19 12.70
C ASP A 153 19.81 9.43 11.61
N PRO A 154 20.15 9.60 10.31
CA PRO A 154 19.48 8.87 9.24
C PRO A 154 19.85 7.38 9.22
N GLY A 155 20.84 6.95 10.01
CA GLY A 155 21.38 5.60 9.97
C GLY A 155 21.95 5.25 8.59
N GLU A 156 21.69 4.03 8.13
CA GLU A 156 22.12 3.54 6.81
C GLU A 156 21.18 3.96 5.67
N TRP A 157 20.06 4.62 5.98
CA TRP A 157 19.12 5.13 4.99
C TRP A 157 19.68 6.41 4.36
N THR A 158 20.00 6.39 3.07
CA THR A 158 20.50 7.57 2.35
C THR A 158 19.49 8.73 2.31
N PHE A 159 20.00 9.96 2.30
CA PHE A 159 19.21 11.20 2.34
C PHE A 159 18.42 11.56 1.06
N ASP A 160 18.63 10.90 -0.08
CA ASP A 160 17.82 11.11 -1.28
C ASP A 160 16.87 9.93 -1.50
N PRO A 161 15.59 10.06 -1.10
CA PRO A 161 14.72 8.91 -1.06
C PRO A 161 13.82 8.80 -2.30
N VAL A 162 13.83 9.79 -3.21
CA VAL A 162 12.85 9.90 -4.31
C VAL A 162 13.17 8.90 -5.42
N PRO A 163 12.24 7.98 -5.76
CA PRO A 163 12.42 7.11 -6.91
C PRO A 163 12.54 7.94 -8.19
N VAL A 164 13.57 7.64 -9.00
CA VAL A 164 13.99 8.42 -10.18
C VAL A 164 12.87 8.66 -11.20
N ASP A 165 11.82 7.85 -11.19
CA ASP A 165 10.78 7.80 -12.22
C ASP A 165 9.35 8.00 -11.69
N TYR A 166 9.18 8.53 -10.47
CA TYR A 166 7.88 9.02 -10.03
C TYR A 166 7.48 10.25 -10.85
N GLY A 167 6.23 10.29 -11.29
CA GLY A 167 5.68 11.48 -11.94
C GLY A 167 5.71 12.65 -10.97
N HIS A 168 6.07 13.84 -11.45
CA HIS A 168 6.06 15.04 -10.59
C HIS A 168 4.65 15.31 -10.02
N GLU A 169 3.61 14.95 -10.78
CA GLU A 169 2.22 15.02 -10.36
C GLU A 169 1.87 14.07 -9.19
N ASP A 170 2.58 12.95 -9.06
CA ASP A 170 2.36 11.95 -8.01
C ASP A 170 3.03 12.38 -6.70
N LEU A 171 4.19 13.04 -6.77
CA LEU A 171 4.98 13.41 -5.58
C LEU A 171 4.21 14.28 -4.58
N GLY A 172 3.26 15.11 -5.04
CA GLY A 172 2.42 15.91 -4.14
C GLY A 172 1.27 15.15 -3.47
N GLN A 173 0.96 13.94 -3.94
CA GLN A 173 -0.21 13.16 -3.53
C GLN A 173 0.13 12.22 -2.37
N TYR A 174 -0.84 11.94 -1.50
CA TYR A 174 -0.61 11.03 -0.36
C TYR A 174 -0.07 9.65 -0.75
N TYR A 175 -0.41 9.14 -1.95
CA TYR A 175 0.09 7.86 -2.45
C TYR A 175 1.48 7.95 -3.08
N GLY A 176 1.95 9.15 -3.43
CA GLY A 176 3.32 9.40 -3.87
C GLY A 176 4.27 9.76 -2.73
N ALA A 177 3.79 9.68 -1.48
CA ALA A 177 4.64 9.85 -0.29
C ALA A 177 5.81 8.85 -0.32
N VAL A 178 7.01 9.39 -0.24
CA VAL A 178 8.26 8.64 -0.36
C VAL A 178 8.64 8.05 1.00
N ALA A 179 9.34 6.91 1.04
CA ALA A 179 9.83 6.31 2.30
C ALA A 179 11.19 6.89 2.71
N HIS A 180 11.31 7.33 3.97
CA HIS A 180 12.46 7.95 4.61
C HIS A 180 13.00 7.07 5.77
N SER A 181 14.10 7.48 6.38
CA SER A 181 14.63 6.86 7.61
C SER A 181 13.62 6.96 8.78
N VAL A 182 12.93 8.09 8.90
CA VAL A 182 11.81 8.31 9.83
C VAL A 182 10.55 8.52 9.02
N ASN A 183 9.55 7.63 9.15
CA ASN A 183 8.28 7.77 8.43
C ASN A 183 7.12 8.10 9.37
N LEU A 184 6.72 9.37 9.43
CA LEU A 184 5.70 9.83 10.36
C LEU A 184 4.29 9.77 9.73
N ASN A 185 3.36 9.06 10.37
CA ASN A 185 1.95 9.00 9.95
C ASN A 185 1.75 8.55 8.48
N GLU A 186 2.54 7.59 8.01
CA GLU A 186 2.61 7.12 6.62
C GLU A 186 3.14 8.19 5.64
N ASN A 187 3.87 9.18 6.14
CA ASN A 187 4.33 10.35 5.39
C ASN A 187 3.19 11.10 4.70
N VAL A 188 2.04 11.15 5.37
CA VAL A 188 0.86 11.86 4.91
C VAL A 188 0.63 13.07 5.79
N LEU A 189 0.66 14.26 5.19
CA LEU A 189 0.15 15.47 5.78
C LEU A 189 -1.37 15.50 5.60
N ARG A 190 -2.10 15.39 6.72
CA ARG A 190 -3.56 15.50 6.74
C ARG A 190 -3.94 16.91 7.12
N THR A 191 -4.77 17.50 6.29
CA THR A 191 -5.20 18.86 6.48
C THR A 191 -6.71 18.89 6.63
N TYR A 192 -7.14 19.45 7.74
CA TYR A 192 -8.53 19.65 8.07
C TYR A 192 -8.88 21.11 7.90
N LEU A 193 -9.80 21.37 6.99
CA LEU A 193 -10.44 22.66 6.89
C LEU A 193 -11.71 22.64 7.74
N LYS A 194 -11.81 23.54 8.73
CA LYS A 194 -12.91 23.54 9.70
C LYS A 194 -13.45 24.95 9.98
N ARG A 195 -14.75 25.07 10.24
CA ARG A 195 -15.40 26.26 10.80
C ARG A 195 -16.41 25.85 11.86
N GLU A 196 -16.88 26.82 12.64
CA GLU A 196 -17.97 26.57 13.59
C GLU A 196 -19.25 26.10 12.86
N LYS A 197 -20.06 25.26 13.53
CA LYS A 197 -21.28 24.69 12.97
C LYS A 197 -22.41 25.71 12.75
N ASN A 198 -22.30 26.91 13.33
CA ASN A 198 -23.20 28.04 13.04
C ASN A 198 -22.94 28.65 11.66
N PHE A 199 -21.84 28.28 10.99
CA PHE A 199 -21.41 28.76 9.67
C PHE A 199 -21.04 30.25 9.60
N ASP A 200 -20.98 30.93 10.76
CA ASP A 200 -20.66 32.36 10.88
C ASP A 200 -19.17 32.62 11.10
N ALA A 201 -18.43 31.61 11.59
CA ALA A 201 -16.99 31.72 11.80
C ALA A 201 -16.20 31.55 10.49
N PRO A 202 -15.06 32.26 10.35
CA PRO A 202 -14.16 32.00 9.24
C PRO A 202 -13.63 30.57 9.31
N TRP A 203 -13.22 30.08 8.15
CA TRP A 203 -12.52 28.81 8.08
C TRP A 203 -11.15 28.87 8.75
N SER A 204 -10.75 27.76 9.36
CA SER A 204 -9.45 27.55 9.99
C SER A 204 -8.84 26.24 9.51
N LEU A 205 -7.51 26.21 9.48
CA LEU A 205 -6.73 25.04 9.10
C LEU A 205 -6.27 24.29 10.35
N GLU A 206 -6.21 22.96 10.24
CA GLU A 206 -5.54 22.11 11.20
C GLU A 206 -4.71 21.09 10.43
N LEU A 207 -3.43 21.01 10.75
CA LEU A 207 -2.47 20.08 10.16
C LEU A 207 -2.21 18.92 11.12
N VAL A 208 -2.18 17.70 10.60
CA VAL A 208 -1.81 16.49 11.32
C VAL A 208 -0.76 15.72 10.51
N PRO A 209 0.50 15.64 10.98
CA PRO A 209 1.03 16.24 12.21
C PRO A 209 1.00 17.78 12.18
N ASN A 210 1.03 18.43 13.35
CA ASN A 210 1.12 19.88 13.42
C ASN A 210 2.54 20.33 13.07
N ILE A 211 2.70 20.80 11.84
CA ILE A 211 3.97 21.30 11.28
C ILE A 211 3.81 22.71 10.70
N GLU A 212 2.82 23.47 11.18
CA GLU A 212 2.50 24.80 10.65
C GLU A 212 3.71 25.74 10.65
N ALA A 213 4.56 25.63 11.68
CA ALA A 213 5.79 26.42 11.85
C ALA A 213 6.86 26.16 10.76
N GLN A 214 6.72 25.12 9.93
CA GLN A 214 7.67 24.82 8.85
C GLN A 214 7.37 25.57 7.56
N PHE A 215 6.16 26.13 7.44
CA PHE A 215 5.75 26.87 6.25
C PHE A 215 6.01 28.36 6.46
N ASP A 216 6.77 28.97 5.55
CA ASP A 216 6.96 30.42 5.50
C ASP A 216 5.67 31.12 5.03
N THR A 217 4.82 30.39 4.31
CA THR A 217 3.58 30.92 3.72
C THR A 217 2.51 29.84 3.62
N ILE A 218 1.32 30.11 4.15
CA ILE A 218 0.13 29.28 3.96
C ILE A 218 -0.91 30.12 3.24
N ILE A 219 -1.25 29.74 2.00
CA ILE A 219 -2.23 30.44 1.19
C ILE A 219 -3.56 29.71 1.27
N TYR A 220 -4.60 30.46 1.61
CA TYR A 220 -5.96 29.98 1.77
C TYR A 220 -6.91 30.63 0.76
N GLU A 221 -7.39 29.84 -0.20
CA GLU A 221 -8.35 30.29 -1.23
C GLU A 221 -9.55 29.35 -1.27
N VAL A 222 -10.56 29.61 -0.44
CA VAL A 222 -11.79 28.81 -0.41
C VAL A 222 -13.02 29.70 -0.42
N ALA A 223 -13.93 29.39 -1.33
CA ALA A 223 -15.22 30.07 -1.45
C ALA A 223 -16.38 29.13 -1.07
N ASP A 224 -17.51 29.71 -0.65
CA ASP A 224 -18.76 28.96 -0.55
C ASP A 224 -19.29 28.64 -1.97
N ALA A 225 -19.75 27.41 -2.19
CA ALA A 225 -20.28 26.95 -3.47
C ALA A 225 -21.42 25.92 -3.29
N SER A 226 -21.93 25.37 -4.40
CA SER A 226 -22.96 24.32 -4.40
C SER A 226 -22.38 22.91 -4.17
N THR A 227 -21.08 22.75 -4.35
CA THR A 227 -20.33 21.49 -4.18
C THR A 227 -19.11 21.72 -3.31
N SER A 228 -18.58 20.66 -2.70
CA SER A 228 -17.33 20.72 -1.93
C SER A 228 -16.20 20.10 -2.73
N SER A 229 -15.07 20.78 -2.81
CA SER A 229 -13.83 20.29 -3.38
C SER A 229 -12.67 20.94 -2.64
N LEU A 230 -11.66 20.15 -2.23
CA LEU A 230 -10.43 20.67 -1.65
C LEU A 230 -9.27 20.05 -2.39
N ALA A 231 -8.27 20.86 -2.66
CA ALA A 231 -6.97 20.39 -3.09
C ALA A 231 -5.91 21.10 -2.24
N ILE A 232 -4.89 20.32 -1.93
CA ILE A 232 -3.68 20.82 -1.31
C ILE A 232 -2.54 20.58 -2.27
N HIS A 233 -1.80 21.66 -2.48
CA HIS A 233 -0.59 21.63 -3.23
C HIS A 233 0.53 22.00 -2.27
N TYR A 234 1.32 20.99 -1.92
CA TYR A 234 2.59 21.14 -1.23
C TYR A 234 3.68 20.82 -2.26
N PRO A 235 4.18 21.80 -3.03
CA PRO A 235 5.23 21.54 -4.01
C PRO A 235 6.51 21.06 -3.33
N VAL A 236 7.18 20.09 -3.94
CA VAL A 236 8.47 19.56 -3.47
C VAL A 236 9.50 20.70 -3.37
N GLY A 237 10.23 20.78 -2.26
CA GLY A 237 11.24 21.81 -2.02
C GLY A 237 10.69 23.21 -1.69
N SER A 238 9.37 23.37 -1.60
CA SER A 238 8.73 24.63 -1.19
C SER A 238 8.55 24.70 0.32
N LYS A 239 8.61 25.91 0.89
CA LYS A 239 8.09 26.22 2.24
C LYS A 239 6.69 26.87 2.20
N ALA A 240 5.99 26.75 1.07
CA ALA A 240 4.64 27.24 0.91
C ALA A 240 3.64 26.09 0.81
N LEU A 241 2.56 26.19 1.60
CA LEU A 241 1.40 25.30 1.52
C LEU A 241 0.24 26.05 0.86
N TYR A 242 -0.30 25.49 -0.24
CA TYR A 242 -1.45 26.05 -0.93
C TYR A 242 -2.68 25.20 -0.66
N VAL A 243 -3.70 25.81 -0.07
CA VAL A 243 -4.99 25.19 0.20
C VAL A 243 -6.05 25.92 -0.62
N HIS A 244 -6.56 25.26 -1.66
CA HIS A 244 -7.57 25.83 -2.56
C HIS A 244 -8.78 24.92 -2.68
N GLY A 245 -9.96 25.52 -2.78
CA GLY A 245 -11.17 24.73 -2.87
C GLY A 245 -12.46 25.52 -2.85
N ASN A 246 -13.55 24.78 -2.76
CA ASN A 246 -14.89 25.32 -2.55
C ASN A 246 -15.60 24.49 -1.50
N MET A 247 -16.50 25.12 -0.73
CA MET A 247 -17.25 24.43 0.30
C MET A 247 -18.75 24.58 0.12
N LYS A 248 -19.45 23.45 0.19
CA LYS A 248 -20.91 23.44 0.12
C LYS A 248 -21.48 24.09 1.38
N HIS A 249 -22.49 24.94 1.22
CA HIS A 249 -23.23 25.48 2.36
C HIS A 249 -23.76 24.34 3.25
N GLY A 250 -23.60 24.48 4.58
CA GLY A 250 -23.93 23.42 5.55
C GLY A 250 -22.78 22.46 5.88
N HIS A 251 -21.67 22.47 5.13
CA HIS A 251 -20.46 21.74 5.53
C HIS A 251 -19.65 22.57 6.53
N TRP A 252 -19.14 21.91 7.57
CA TRP A 252 -18.35 22.53 8.65
C TRP A 252 -16.94 21.95 8.78
N ARG A 253 -16.64 20.82 8.13
CA ARG A 253 -15.32 20.19 8.11
C ARG A 253 -15.08 19.44 6.80
N MET A 254 -13.83 19.43 6.35
CA MET A 254 -13.33 18.60 5.26
C MET A 254 -11.89 18.17 5.54
N ARG A 255 -11.52 16.97 5.08
CA ARG A 255 -10.15 16.44 5.17
C ARG A 255 -9.61 16.24 3.76
N VAL A 256 -8.37 16.63 3.54
CA VAL A 256 -7.58 16.29 2.37
C VAL A 256 -6.20 15.82 2.80
N GLU A 257 -5.57 14.99 1.97
CA GLU A 257 -4.31 14.33 2.28
C GLU A 257 -3.30 14.64 1.16
N SER A 258 -2.07 14.96 1.54
CA SER A 258 -0.94 15.21 0.62
C SER A 258 0.31 14.50 1.15
N ALA A 259 1.31 14.30 0.29
CA ALA A 259 2.60 13.79 0.73
C ALA A 259 3.25 14.78 1.73
N LEU A 260 3.83 14.24 2.79
CA LEU A 260 4.75 14.96 3.67
C LEU A 260 6.17 14.72 3.14
N HIS A 261 6.77 15.74 2.52
CA HIS A 261 8.08 15.60 1.84
C HIS A 261 9.26 15.41 2.78
N HIS A 262 9.14 15.85 4.03
CA HIS A 262 10.22 15.83 5.01
C HIS A 262 9.74 15.34 6.39
N PRO A 263 9.35 14.06 6.51
CA PRO A 263 8.86 13.49 7.75
C PRO A 263 9.90 13.52 8.88
N GLU A 264 11.20 13.43 8.57
CA GLU A 264 12.27 13.60 9.55
C GLU A 264 12.27 14.99 10.20
N PHE A 265 12.16 16.07 9.41
CA PHE A 265 12.12 17.43 9.93
C PHE A 265 10.79 17.70 10.65
N ALA A 266 9.69 17.10 10.21
CA ALA A 266 8.43 17.06 10.96
C ALA A 266 8.62 16.47 12.37
N ALA A 267 9.28 15.32 12.48
CA ALA A 267 9.52 14.67 13.76
C ALA A 267 10.42 15.51 14.68
N LEU A 268 11.51 16.09 14.15
CA LEU A 268 12.38 16.99 14.93
C LEU A 268 11.64 18.24 15.43
N SER A 269 10.80 18.85 14.60
CA SER A 269 9.99 20.02 14.96
C SER A 269 9.03 19.70 16.09
N ILE A 270 8.35 18.54 16.03
CA ILE A 270 7.42 18.10 17.07
C ILE A 270 8.12 17.93 18.42
N LEU A 271 9.32 17.33 18.44
CA LEU A 271 10.13 17.19 19.66
C LEU A 271 10.57 18.56 20.20
N GLN A 272 11.02 19.45 19.31
CA GLN A 272 11.43 20.82 19.66
C GLN A 272 10.27 21.60 20.27
N ASP A 273 9.08 21.54 19.68
CA ASP A 273 7.89 22.25 20.16
C ASP A 273 7.45 21.74 21.53
N LYS A 274 7.55 20.43 21.78
CA LYS A 274 7.29 19.86 23.10
C LYS A 274 8.26 20.36 24.15
N LEU A 275 9.57 20.39 23.85
CA LEU A 275 10.57 20.93 24.78
C LEU A 275 10.36 22.42 25.07
N ARG A 276 10.01 23.21 24.04
CA ARG A 276 9.66 24.63 24.23
C ARG A 276 8.42 24.80 25.10
N ALA A 277 7.37 24.01 24.88
CA ALA A 277 6.18 24.00 25.72
C ALA A 277 6.48 23.62 27.19
N MET A 278 7.57 22.90 27.43
CA MET A 278 8.10 22.57 28.77
C MET A 278 9.07 23.64 29.33
N GLY A 279 9.24 24.78 28.65
CA GLY A 279 10.05 25.91 29.11
C GLY A 279 11.47 25.96 28.54
N ASN A 280 11.86 25.05 27.64
CA ASN A 280 13.17 25.09 26.99
C ASN A 280 13.14 25.91 25.69
N GLU A 281 13.10 27.24 25.83
CA GLU A 281 13.08 28.18 24.70
C GLU A 281 14.37 28.17 23.86
N SER A 282 15.49 27.72 24.44
CA SER A 282 16.80 27.75 23.79
C SER A 282 17.11 26.54 22.91
N VAL A 283 16.31 25.46 22.97
CA VAL A 283 16.58 24.25 22.18
C VAL A 283 16.60 24.56 20.67
N ARG A 284 17.64 24.06 20.00
CA ARG A 284 17.85 24.20 18.55
C ARG A 284 17.91 22.83 17.88
N LEU A 285 17.70 22.81 16.57
CA LEU A 285 18.08 21.63 15.78
C LEU A 285 19.60 21.67 15.57
N GLY A 286 20.24 20.50 15.64
CA GLY A 286 21.62 20.33 15.23
C GLY A 286 21.77 20.34 13.71
N ASP A 287 23.00 20.44 13.24
CA ASP A 287 23.34 20.36 11.82
C ASP A 287 23.37 18.88 11.35
N LEU A 288 24.52 18.40 10.88
CA LEU A 288 24.72 16.99 10.52
C LEU A 288 25.15 16.20 11.76
N PHE A 289 24.51 15.06 11.97
CA PHE A 289 24.89 14.12 13.01
C PHE A 289 26.21 13.42 12.65
N ASP A 290 27.14 13.37 13.61
CA ASP A 290 28.42 12.67 13.53
C ASP A 290 28.54 11.75 14.74
N GLN A 291 28.30 10.45 14.54
CA GLN A 291 28.21 9.48 15.63
C GLN A 291 29.44 9.47 16.55
N ASP A 292 30.63 9.78 16.02
CA ASP A 292 31.88 9.78 16.78
C ASP A 292 31.98 10.93 17.80
N ARG A 293 31.11 11.95 17.70
CA ARG A 293 31.10 13.10 18.62
C ARG A 293 30.12 12.95 19.78
N HIS A 294 29.28 11.92 19.76
CA HIS A 294 28.18 11.76 20.69
C HIS A 294 28.44 10.60 21.66
N LEU A 295 28.49 10.91 22.96
CA LEU A 295 28.49 9.89 24.01
C LEU A 295 27.05 9.55 24.39
N LEU A 296 26.61 8.31 24.13
CA LEU A 296 25.30 7.82 24.53
C LEU A 296 25.16 7.75 26.06
N ILE A 297 24.06 8.31 26.59
CA ILE A 297 23.71 8.29 28.01
C ILE A 297 22.54 7.36 28.28
N GLN A 298 21.45 7.54 27.52
CA GLN A 298 20.22 6.77 27.64
C GLN A 298 19.53 6.70 26.29
N GLU A 299 18.71 5.67 26.06
CA GLU A 299 17.88 5.52 24.88
C GLU A 299 16.46 5.12 25.26
N SER A 300 15.48 5.63 24.51
CA SER A 300 14.10 5.11 24.46
C SER A 300 13.83 4.57 23.07
N ILE A 301 13.09 3.46 22.98
CA ILE A 301 12.92 2.66 21.77
C ILE A 301 11.42 2.45 21.53
N HIS A 302 10.99 2.69 20.29
CA HIS A 302 9.68 2.31 19.79
C HIS A 302 9.83 1.15 18.80
N GLU A 303 9.15 0.04 19.08
CA GLU A 303 9.05 -1.10 18.17
C GLU A 303 7.79 -1.01 17.30
N SER A 304 7.94 -1.24 16.00
CA SER A 304 6.82 -1.33 15.07
C SER A 304 5.95 -2.59 15.32
N PRO A 305 4.74 -2.66 14.74
CA PRO A 305 4.06 -3.93 14.54
C PRO A 305 4.93 -4.93 13.75
N LYS A 306 4.61 -6.22 13.87
CA LYS A 306 5.32 -7.28 13.16
C LYS A 306 5.17 -7.14 11.66
N LEU A 307 6.18 -7.56 10.91
CA LEU A 307 6.22 -7.51 9.46
C LEU A 307 5.01 -8.18 8.79
N PHE A 308 4.48 -9.27 9.37
CA PHE A 308 3.25 -9.87 8.87
C PHE A 308 2.09 -8.87 8.80
N ASP A 309 1.89 -8.07 9.85
CA ASP A 309 0.81 -7.10 9.91
C ASP A 309 1.07 -5.91 8.96
N ILE A 310 2.34 -5.50 8.82
CA ILE A 310 2.75 -4.49 7.82
C ILE A 310 2.46 -4.98 6.40
N ALA A 311 2.89 -6.19 6.05
CA ALA A 311 2.63 -6.81 4.75
C ALA A 311 1.12 -6.97 4.50
N LYS A 312 0.35 -7.35 5.52
CA LYS A 312 -1.10 -7.46 5.44
C LYS A 312 -1.76 -6.12 5.16
N GLN A 313 -1.39 -5.05 5.86
CA GLN A 313 -1.92 -3.71 5.60
C GLN A 313 -1.52 -3.22 4.20
N THR A 314 -0.26 -3.47 3.81
CA THR A 314 0.28 -3.16 2.47
C THR A 314 -0.56 -3.81 1.37
N ASN A 315 -0.89 -5.09 1.52
CA ASN A 315 -1.65 -5.82 0.51
C ASN A 315 -3.16 -5.53 0.56
N THR A 316 -3.72 -5.28 1.74
CA THR A 316 -5.16 -5.01 1.94
C THR A 316 -5.56 -3.62 1.42
N TRP A 317 -4.80 -2.60 1.82
CA TRP A 317 -5.12 -1.18 1.54
C TRP A 317 -4.21 -0.55 0.49
N SER A 318 -3.25 -1.30 -0.06
CA SER A 318 -2.34 -0.84 -1.12
C SER A 318 -1.43 0.32 -0.70
N VAL A 319 -0.88 0.26 0.51
CA VAL A 319 -0.06 1.35 1.08
C VAL A 319 1.30 1.41 0.39
N ASN A 320 1.57 2.49 -0.36
CA ASN A 320 2.79 2.62 -1.16
C ASN A 320 4.05 2.75 -0.29
N VAL A 321 4.03 3.68 0.68
CA VAL A 321 5.17 3.94 1.56
C VAL A 321 5.60 2.70 2.35
N PHE A 322 4.66 1.80 2.71
CA PHE A 322 5.02 0.53 3.36
C PHE A 322 5.81 -0.37 2.42
N ALA A 323 5.35 -0.52 1.17
CA ALA A 323 6.03 -1.35 0.19
C ALA A 323 7.43 -0.80 -0.16
N ASP A 324 7.54 0.52 -0.33
CA ASP A 324 8.83 1.15 -0.64
C ASP A 324 9.79 1.08 0.56
N ALA A 325 9.30 1.22 1.80
CA ALA A 325 10.11 1.03 2.99
C ALA A 325 10.61 -0.43 3.12
N LEU A 326 9.75 -1.43 2.86
CA LEU A 326 10.16 -2.83 2.83
C LEU A 326 11.23 -3.10 1.77
N MET A 327 11.06 -2.56 0.56
CA MET A 327 12.04 -2.67 -0.52
C MET A 327 13.39 -2.07 -0.10
N LYS A 328 13.39 -0.84 0.43
CA LYS A 328 14.61 -0.17 0.93
C LYS A 328 15.26 -0.95 2.08
N THR A 329 14.47 -1.52 2.99
CA THR A 329 14.97 -2.35 4.09
C THR A 329 15.74 -3.57 3.57
N MET A 330 15.18 -4.28 2.60
CA MET A 330 15.85 -5.43 1.97
C MET A 330 17.10 -5.01 1.19
N LEU A 331 17.04 -3.87 0.47
CA LEU A 331 18.19 -3.33 -0.25
C LEU A 331 19.38 -3.09 0.66
N MET A 332 19.20 -2.36 1.77
CA MET A 332 20.32 -2.08 2.68
C MET A 332 20.86 -3.36 3.32
N LYS A 333 19.98 -4.28 3.76
CA LYS A 333 20.43 -5.57 4.32
C LYS A 333 21.25 -6.40 3.33
N ALA A 334 20.96 -6.27 2.04
CA ALA A 334 21.72 -6.92 0.98
C ALA A 334 22.97 -6.13 0.55
N GLY A 335 23.19 -4.92 1.06
CA GLY A 335 24.24 -4.01 0.61
C GLY A 335 24.03 -3.51 -0.84
N LEU A 336 22.78 -3.39 -1.27
CA LEU A 336 22.38 -2.99 -2.62
C LEU A 336 21.65 -1.65 -2.61
N THR A 337 21.59 -0.98 -3.76
CA THR A 337 20.86 0.29 -3.93
C THR A 337 19.79 0.24 -5.02
N ASN A 338 19.74 -0.85 -5.80
CA ASN A 338 18.86 -0.99 -6.95
C ASN A 338 17.83 -2.14 -6.76
N PRO A 339 16.51 -1.86 -6.79
CA PRO A 339 15.46 -2.89 -6.69
C PRO A 339 15.58 -4.03 -7.70
N GLN A 340 16.05 -3.75 -8.93
CA GLN A 340 16.27 -4.76 -9.95
C GLN A 340 17.37 -5.74 -9.54
N GLU A 341 18.49 -5.24 -9.00
CA GLU A 341 19.60 -6.07 -8.52
C GLU A 341 19.17 -6.95 -7.35
N LEU A 342 18.31 -6.43 -6.46
CA LEU A 342 17.74 -7.20 -5.37
C LEU A 342 16.89 -8.36 -5.89
N LEU A 343 15.98 -8.11 -6.85
CA LEU A 343 15.17 -9.17 -7.46
C LEU A 343 16.05 -10.21 -8.18
N GLU A 344 17.08 -9.79 -8.89
CA GLU A 344 18.01 -10.70 -9.56
C GLU A 344 18.81 -11.55 -8.56
N SER A 345 19.25 -10.95 -7.46
CA SER A 345 19.93 -11.65 -6.37
C SER A 345 19.01 -12.69 -5.72
N TYR A 346 17.79 -12.27 -5.38
CA TYR A 346 16.75 -13.16 -4.85
C TYR A 346 16.45 -14.32 -5.80
N ALA A 347 16.30 -14.02 -7.10
CA ALA A 347 16.05 -15.01 -8.14
C ALA A 347 17.16 -16.07 -8.22
N ARG A 348 18.42 -15.64 -8.23
CA ARG A 348 19.59 -16.55 -8.23
C ARG A 348 19.61 -17.44 -6.98
N ASN A 349 19.34 -16.88 -5.81
CA ASN A 349 19.38 -17.61 -4.54
C ASN A 349 18.27 -18.66 -4.42
N HIS A 350 17.14 -18.44 -5.10
CA HIS A 350 15.96 -19.32 -5.06
C HIS A 350 15.79 -20.17 -6.33
N GLY A 351 16.76 -20.16 -7.24
CA GLY A 351 16.74 -21.00 -8.45
C GLY A 351 15.75 -20.56 -9.53
N PHE A 352 15.32 -19.29 -9.50
CA PHE A 352 14.53 -18.72 -10.60
C PHE A 352 15.44 -18.35 -11.76
N GLU A 353 15.27 -19.03 -12.88
CA GLU A 353 15.97 -18.70 -14.12
C GLU A 353 15.10 -17.79 -15.01
N GLY A 354 15.75 -16.82 -15.67
CA GLY A 354 15.12 -16.10 -16.77
C GLY A 354 14.04 -15.09 -16.39
N LEU A 355 14.07 -14.50 -15.19
CA LEU A 355 13.24 -13.32 -14.91
C LEU A 355 13.66 -12.17 -15.85
N ARG A 356 12.82 -11.86 -16.84
CA ARG A 356 13.01 -10.77 -17.80
C ARG A 356 12.03 -9.65 -17.50
N CYS A 357 12.25 -8.93 -16.41
CA CYS A 357 11.42 -7.81 -15.97
C CYS A 357 12.30 -6.59 -15.66
N ARG A 358 11.65 -5.47 -15.36
CA ARG A 358 12.30 -4.28 -14.81
C ARG A 358 11.53 -3.85 -13.58
N ILE A 359 12.21 -3.76 -12.44
CA ILE A 359 11.67 -3.28 -11.16
C ILE A 359 12.40 -2.01 -10.74
N MET A 360 11.64 -0.96 -10.45
CA MET A 360 12.14 0.39 -10.13
C MET A 360 11.79 0.84 -8.72
N ASP A 361 10.73 0.29 -8.13
CA ASP A 361 10.25 0.62 -6.79
C ASP A 361 9.67 -0.63 -6.09
N GLY A 362 9.25 -0.48 -4.83
CA GLY A 362 8.55 -1.55 -4.10
C GLY A 362 7.03 -1.51 -4.29
N SER A 363 6.48 -0.32 -4.56
CA SER A 363 5.04 -0.07 -4.58
C SER A 363 4.36 -0.37 -5.92
N GLY A 364 5.07 -0.35 -7.04
CA GLY A 364 4.49 -0.42 -8.38
C GLY A 364 3.84 0.88 -8.82
N LEU A 365 4.21 2.03 -8.25
CA LEU A 365 3.73 3.34 -8.70
C LEU A 365 4.48 3.76 -9.97
N SER A 366 5.77 3.46 -10.06
CA SER A 366 6.56 3.65 -11.26
C SER A 366 5.94 2.90 -12.45
N ARG A 367 5.75 3.65 -13.54
CA ARG A 367 5.30 3.11 -14.84
C ARG A 367 6.38 2.33 -15.57
N SER A 368 7.64 2.47 -15.15
CA SER A 368 8.76 1.75 -15.74
C SER A 368 8.84 0.31 -15.23
N ASN A 369 8.17 0.00 -14.12
CA ASN A 369 7.96 -1.38 -13.68
C ASN A 369 7.25 -2.18 -14.79
N ILE A 370 7.89 -3.23 -15.28
CA ILE A 370 7.30 -4.15 -16.25
C ILE A 370 7.65 -5.59 -15.91
N ILE A 371 6.64 -6.44 -15.87
CA ILE A 371 6.77 -7.88 -15.58
C ILE A 371 5.62 -8.64 -16.23
N SER A 372 5.90 -9.87 -16.67
CA SER A 372 4.89 -10.70 -17.31
C SER A 372 3.99 -11.43 -16.30
N ALA A 373 2.74 -11.74 -16.70
CA ALA A 373 1.82 -12.49 -15.85
C ALA A 373 2.38 -13.89 -15.49
N ASN A 374 3.14 -14.49 -16.39
CA ASN A 374 3.82 -15.76 -16.16
C ASN A 374 4.85 -15.66 -15.04
N GLN A 375 5.69 -14.62 -15.05
CA GLN A 375 6.67 -14.40 -13.98
C GLN A 375 6.00 -14.04 -12.64
N MET A 376 4.92 -13.24 -12.67
CA MET A 376 4.13 -12.95 -11.47
C MET A 376 3.61 -14.25 -10.85
N THR A 377 2.93 -15.11 -11.62
CA THR A 377 2.40 -16.38 -11.08
C THR A 377 3.47 -17.36 -10.60
N GLN A 378 4.64 -17.41 -11.24
CA GLN A 378 5.77 -18.22 -10.77
C GLN A 378 6.26 -17.77 -9.38
N LEU A 379 6.45 -16.46 -9.18
CA LEU A 379 6.86 -15.92 -7.88
C LEU A 379 5.77 -16.11 -6.82
N ILE A 380 4.50 -15.91 -7.16
CA ILE A 380 3.37 -16.13 -6.24
C ILE A 380 3.28 -17.58 -5.77
N ASN A 381 3.45 -18.55 -6.68
CA ASN A 381 3.44 -19.97 -6.32
C ASN A 381 4.54 -20.29 -5.30
N HIS A 382 5.73 -19.75 -5.51
CA HIS A 382 6.86 -19.89 -4.59
C HIS A 382 6.59 -19.28 -3.22
N PHE A 383 6.16 -18.01 -3.14
CA PHE A 383 5.86 -17.37 -1.85
C PHE A 383 4.72 -18.05 -1.08
N ALA A 384 3.78 -18.64 -1.81
CA ALA A 384 2.71 -19.43 -1.22
C ALA A 384 3.17 -20.84 -0.78
N GLN A 385 4.44 -21.20 -1.00
CA GLN A 385 5.08 -22.46 -0.61
C GLN A 385 4.34 -23.70 -1.09
N ASN A 386 3.65 -23.59 -2.23
CA ASN A 386 2.76 -24.64 -2.76
C ASN A 386 1.70 -25.13 -1.75
N GLN A 387 1.33 -24.31 -0.76
CA GLN A 387 0.42 -24.68 0.33
C GLN A 387 -0.67 -23.62 0.57
N ALA A 388 -1.86 -24.11 0.89
CA ALA A 388 -2.93 -23.26 1.40
C ALA A 388 -2.60 -22.78 2.82
N ASN A 389 -3.03 -21.56 3.17
CA ASN A 389 -2.83 -20.87 4.45
C ASN A 389 -1.39 -20.46 4.77
N SER A 390 -0.53 -20.32 3.76
CA SER A 390 0.81 -19.73 3.94
C SER A 390 0.73 -18.33 4.56
N THR A 391 1.83 -17.91 5.20
CA THR A 391 1.95 -16.54 5.74
C THR A 391 1.74 -15.49 4.63
N PHE A 392 2.27 -15.74 3.43
CA PHE A 392 2.05 -14.90 2.27
C PHE A 392 0.57 -14.79 1.89
N GLN A 393 -0.14 -15.93 1.73
CA GLN A 393 -1.58 -15.93 1.43
C GLN A 393 -2.39 -15.12 2.44
N ARG A 394 -2.11 -15.29 3.74
CA ARG A 394 -2.83 -14.60 4.81
C ARG A 394 -2.57 -13.09 4.87
N SER A 395 -1.54 -12.60 4.16
CA SER A 395 -1.31 -11.17 4.00
C SER A 395 -2.19 -10.54 2.91
N LEU A 396 -2.70 -11.32 1.95
CA LEU A 396 -3.47 -10.81 0.81
C LEU A 396 -4.89 -10.38 1.20
N ALA A 397 -5.47 -9.45 0.44
CA ALA A 397 -6.87 -9.06 0.58
C ALA A 397 -7.79 -10.20 0.13
N VAL A 398 -8.96 -10.32 0.74
CA VAL A 398 -9.94 -11.35 0.39
C VAL A 398 -11.11 -10.73 -0.36
N LEU A 399 -11.42 -11.28 -1.53
CA LEU A 399 -12.50 -10.80 -2.40
C LEU A 399 -13.84 -10.80 -1.67
N GLY A 400 -14.54 -9.67 -1.73
CA GLY A 400 -15.83 -9.45 -1.09
C GLY A 400 -15.77 -9.27 0.43
N ARG A 401 -14.58 -9.16 1.05
CA ARG A 401 -14.44 -9.13 2.52
C ARG A 401 -13.53 -8.06 3.09
N ALA A 402 -12.50 -7.62 2.37
CA ALA A 402 -11.53 -6.69 2.95
C ALA A 402 -10.84 -5.80 1.90
N GLY A 403 -10.62 -4.55 2.29
CA GLY A 403 -9.74 -3.61 1.60
C GLY A 403 -10.18 -3.34 0.17
N THR A 404 -9.21 -3.23 -0.74
CA THR A 404 -9.47 -2.91 -2.16
C THR A 404 -10.30 -3.94 -2.93
N LEU A 405 -10.62 -5.10 -2.34
CA LEU A 405 -11.46 -6.13 -2.94
C LEU A 405 -12.85 -6.26 -2.26
N GLU A 406 -13.13 -5.49 -1.21
CA GLU A 406 -14.34 -5.62 -0.39
C GLU A 406 -15.63 -5.41 -1.21
N GLU A 407 -15.66 -4.37 -2.03
CA GLU A 407 -16.81 -4.02 -2.87
C GLU A 407 -16.60 -4.33 -4.35
N LEU A 408 -15.57 -5.13 -4.68
CA LEU A 408 -15.18 -5.36 -6.07
C LEU A 408 -16.22 -6.15 -6.88
N VAL A 409 -16.96 -7.03 -6.20
CA VAL A 409 -18.00 -7.89 -6.78
C VAL A 409 -19.26 -7.86 -5.90
N PRO A 410 -20.45 -8.16 -6.44
CA PRO A 410 -21.65 -8.33 -5.64
C PRO A 410 -21.45 -9.40 -4.55
N GLN A 411 -22.02 -9.20 -3.37
CA GLN A 411 -21.96 -10.18 -2.27
C GLN A 411 -22.62 -11.53 -2.61
N THR A 412 -23.44 -11.57 -3.66
CA THR A 412 -24.04 -12.80 -4.22
C THR A 412 -23.08 -13.61 -5.09
N SER A 413 -21.91 -13.07 -5.43
CA SER A 413 -20.93 -13.75 -6.28
C SER A 413 -20.38 -15.00 -5.58
N PRO A 414 -20.33 -16.17 -6.26
CA PRO A 414 -19.77 -17.39 -5.67
C PRO A 414 -18.25 -17.31 -5.44
N ALA A 415 -17.57 -16.28 -5.96
CA ALA A 415 -16.14 -16.06 -5.76
C ALA A 415 -15.81 -15.35 -4.43
N VAL A 416 -16.80 -14.77 -3.74
CA VAL A 416 -16.62 -14.11 -2.44
C VAL A 416 -15.97 -15.07 -1.44
N GLY A 417 -14.89 -14.62 -0.81
CA GLY A 417 -14.15 -15.41 0.18
C GLY A 417 -13.23 -16.50 -0.38
N ARG A 418 -13.12 -16.64 -1.72
CA ARG A 418 -12.29 -17.68 -2.36
C ARG A 418 -11.04 -17.15 -3.05
N VAL A 419 -11.01 -15.85 -3.35
CA VAL A 419 -9.91 -15.17 -4.02
C VAL A 419 -9.14 -14.34 -3.01
N TYR A 420 -7.84 -14.60 -2.91
CA TYR A 420 -6.88 -13.91 -2.07
C TYR A 420 -5.93 -13.19 -3.00
N ALA A 421 -6.04 -11.87 -3.12
CA ALA A 421 -5.31 -11.15 -4.16
C ALA A 421 -4.94 -9.73 -3.77
N LYS A 422 -4.02 -9.18 -4.55
CA LYS A 422 -3.69 -7.77 -4.58
C LYS A 422 -4.25 -7.15 -5.84
N SER A 423 -4.95 -6.02 -5.69
CA SER A 423 -5.35 -5.17 -6.81
C SER A 423 -4.22 -4.23 -7.22
N GLY A 424 -4.19 -3.80 -8.48
CA GLY A 424 -3.34 -2.72 -8.95
C GLY A 424 -4.10 -1.81 -9.91
N GLY A 425 -3.84 -0.51 -9.82
CA GLY A 425 -4.47 0.47 -10.69
C GLY A 425 -3.59 1.71 -10.86
N LEU A 426 -3.41 2.11 -12.12
CA LEU A 426 -2.92 3.42 -12.55
C LEU A 426 -3.81 3.88 -13.71
N THR A 427 -3.66 5.12 -14.16
CA THR A 427 -4.29 5.53 -15.44
C THR A 427 -3.76 4.65 -16.57
N GLY A 428 -4.67 3.93 -17.24
CA GLY A 428 -4.34 2.98 -18.30
C GLY A 428 -3.77 1.64 -17.82
N VAL A 429 -3.81 1.34 -16.51
CA VAL A 429 -3.40 0.04 -15.95
C VAL A 429 -4.42 -0.47 -14.93
N LEU A 430 -4.82 -1.74 -15.06
CA LEU A 430 -5.60 -2.49 -14.08
C LEU A 430 -5.00 -3.89 -13.91
N SER A 431 -4.79 -4.33 -12.68
CA SER A 431 -4.23 -5.67 -12.43
C SER A 431 -4.80 -6.32 -11.17
N TYR A 432 -4.78 -7.65 -11.16
CA TYR A 432 -5.13 -8.48 -10.01
C TYR A 432 -4.21 -9.69 -9.98
N THR A 433 -3.45 -9.86 -8.90
CA THR A 433 -2.51 -10.98 -8.75
C THR A 433 -2.68 -11.63 -7.38
N GLY A 434 -2.71 -12.96 -7.35
CA GLY A 434 -2.85 -13.69 -6.09
C GLY A 434 -3.16 -15.16 -6.31
N ILE A 435 -3.92 -15.74 -5.38
CA ILE A 435 -4.34 -17.14 -5.41
C ILE A 435 -5.84 -17.29 -5.22
N VAL A 436 -6.36 -18.42 -5.65
CA VAL A 436 -7.80 -18.72 -5.67
C VAL A 436 -8.06 -20.18 -5.34
N GLN A 437 -9.10 -20.41 -4.55
CA GLN A 437 -9.64 -21.75 -4.32
C GLN A 437 -10.77 -22.05 -5.30
N THR A 438 -10.63 -23.11 -6.09
CA THR A 438 -11.66 -23.51 -7.05
C THR A 438 -12.81 -24.27 -6.39
N ASN A 439 -13.91 -24.45 -7.13
CA ASN A 439 -15.09 -25.20 -6.72
C ASN A 439 -14.77 -26.65 -6.35
N ARG A 440 -13.66 -27.19 -6.87
CA ARG A 440 -13.19 -28.56 -6.59
C ARG A 440 -12.16 -28.60 -5.46
N GLY A 441 -11.91 -27.48 -4.78
CA GLY A 441 -10.99 -27.37 -3.67
C GLY A 441 -9.51 -27.25 -4.07
N LYS A 442 -9.21 -27.23 -5.38
CA LYS A 442 -7.84 -26.95 -5.87
C LYS A 442 -7.45 -25.51 -5.59
N TRP A 443 -6.16 -25.27 -5.39
CA TRP A 443 -5.61 -23.94 -5.29
C TRP A 443 -4.82 -23.60 -6.53
N LEU A 444 -5.06 -22.41 -7.08
CA LEU A 444 -4.37 -21.90 -8.25
C LEU A 444 -3.75 -20.53 -7.90
N SER A 445 -2.61 -20.20 -8.48
CA SER A 445 -2.19 -18.80 -8.60
C SER A 445 -2.68 -18.21 -9.91
N PHE A 446 -2.91 -16.89 -9.91
CA PHE A 446 -3.27 -16.16 -11.11
C PHE A 446 -2.66 -14.76 -11.10
N SER A 447 -2.43 -14.24 -12.30
CA SER A 447 -2.10 -12.83 -12.51
C SER A 447 -2.82 -12.35 -13.76
N LEU A 448 -3.67 -11.34 -13.58
CA LEU A 448 -4.34 -10.60 -14.65
C LEU A 448 -3.72 -9.20 -14.69
N ILE A 449 -3.20 -8.80 -15.84
CA ILE A 449 -2.68 -7.46 -16.10
C ILE A 449 -3.33 -6.92 -17.36
N ILE A 450 -3.94 -5.74 -17.27
CA ILE A 450 -4.58 -5.03 -18.36
C ILE A 450 -3.89 -3.67 -18.46
N ASN A 451 -3.29 -3.37 -19.60
CA ASN A 451 -2.63 -2.10 -19.89
C ASN A 451 -3.27 -1.41 -21.09
N ASN A 452 -2.95 -0.13 -21.27
CA ASN A 452 -3.26 0.67 -22.46
C ASN A 452 -4.75 0.83 -22.74
N HIS A 453 -5.62 0.58 -21.77
CA HIS A 453 -7.04 0.90 -21.90
C HIS A 453 -7.27 2.40 -21.65
N VAL A 454 -8.15 3.00 -22.44
CA VAL A 454 -8.47 4.44 -22.34
C VAL A 454 -9.69 4.73 -21.47
N ASN A 455 -10.32 3.69 -20.92
CA ASN A 455 -11.50 3.79 -20.06
C ASN A 455 -11.09 3.88 -18.58
N SER A 456 -12.01 4.34 -17.73
CA SER A 456 -11.79 4.33 -16.28
C SER A 456 -11.66 2.89 -15.75
N ASN A 457 -10.82 2.70 -14.73
CA ASN A 457 -10.71 1.41 -14.05
C ASN A 457 -12.05 0.92 -13.47
N ALA A 458 -12.93 1.85 -13.06
CA ALA A 458 -14.28 1.52 -12.61
C ALA A 458 -15.10 0.78 -13.68
N ASN A 459 -15.01 1.22 -14.95
CA ASN A 459 -15.74 0.58 -16.05
C ASN A 459 -15.24 -0.84 -16.35
N LEU A 460 -13.93 -1.08 -16.22
CA LEU A 460 -13.36 -2.42 -16.43
C LEU A 460 -13.72 -3.37 -15.28
N ARG A 461 -13.78 -2.86 -14.04
CA ARG A 461 -14.11 -3.67 -12.85
C ARG A 461 -15.48 -4.34 -12.93
N LEU A 462 -16.44 -3.75 -13.67
CA LEU A 462 -17.76 -4.34 -13.93
C LEU A 462 -17.71 -5.73 -14.59
N TYR A 463 -16.57 -6.08 -15.20
CA TYR A 463 -16.39 -7.37 -15.88
C TYR A 463 -15.67 -8.42 -15.04
N LEU A 464 -15.14 -8.04 -13.86
CA LEU A 464 -14.29 -8.92 -13.05
C LEU A 464 -15.06 -10.01 -12.30
N ASP A 465 -16.33 -9.77 -11.97
CA ASP A 465 -17.15 -10.76 -11.28
C ASP A 465 -17.21 -12.07 -12.09
N ARG A 466 -17.61 -11.97 -13.36
CA ARG A 466 -17.64 -13.10 -14.30
C ARG A 466 -16.27 -13.75 -14.51
N PHE A 467 -15.19 -12.96 -14.48
CA PHE A 467 -13.83 -13.50 -14.56
C PHE A 467 -13.52 -14.36 -13.33
N PHE A 468 -13.79 -13.88 -12.12
CA PHE A 468 -13.56 -14.63 -10.90
C PHE A 468 -14.48 -15.85 -10.78
N GLU A 469 -15.75 -15.76 -11.18
CA GLU A 469 -16.65 -16.92 -11.29
C GLU A 469 -16.10 -18.01 -12.21
N THR A 470 -15.54 -17.60 -13.35
CA THR A 470 -14.93 -18.52 -14.32
C THR A 470 -13.64 -19.12 -13.75
N LEU A 471 -12.84 -18.31 -13.07
CA LEU A 471 -11.58 -18.74 -12.46
C LEU A 471 -11.79 -19.78 -11.35
N ILE A 472 -12.79 -19.59 -10.49
CA ILE A 472 -13.12 -20.60 -9.46
C ILE A 472 -13.77 -21.86 -10.06
N ALA A 473 -14.20 -21.84 -11.32
CA ALA A 473 -14.85 -22.99 -11.95
C ALA A 473 -13.88 -24.02 -12.56
N LEU A 474 -12.58 -23.69 -12.64
CA LEU A 474 -11.50 -24.60 -13.06
C LEU A 474 -11.36 -25.81 -12.10
#